data_AF-A0A386PXT4-F1
#
_entry.id   AF-A0A386PXT4-F1
#
_cell.length_a   1.000
_cell.length_b   1.000
_cell.length_c   1.000
_cell.angle_alpha   90.00
_cell.angle_beta   90.00
_cell.angle_gamma   90.00
#
_symmetry.space_group_name_H-M   'P 1'
#
loop_
_entity.id
_entity.type
_entity.pdbx_description
1 polymer ?
#
loop_
_entity_poly.entity_id
_entity_poly.type
_entity_poly.pdbx_seq_one_letter_code
_entity_poly.pdbx_strand_id
1 'polypeptide(L)' 'MEHTVKDVLNLLKSHGFYEIRIVGDHHRLTNGKGKFVTIAYSELKDDIPLKTYNLILKQANLK' A
#
# COMPACT_ATOMS: atom_id res chain seq x y z
N MET A 1 4.39 15.62 -6.31
CA MET A 1 3.89 15.13 -5.00
C MET A 1 4.54 13.79 -4.78
N GLU A 2 5.41 13.72 -3.79
CA GLU A 2 5.93 12.46 -3.25
C GLU A 2 4.87 11.93 -2.27
N HIS A 3 4.56 10.63 -2.35
CA HIS A 3 3.66 9.97 -1.43
C HIS A 3 4.51 9.14 -0.48
N THR A 4 4.45 9.41 0.82
CA THR A 4 5.16 8.55 1.77
C THR A 4 4.41 7.24 1.95
N VAL A 5 5.11 6.21 2.39
CA VAL A 5 4.50 4.93 2.79
C VAL A 5 3.38 5.14 3.81
N LYS A 6 3.59 6.00 4.81
CA LYS A 6 2.58 6.33 5.82
C LYS A 6 1.29 6.83 5.19
N ASP A 7 1.38 7.71 4.21
CA ASP A 7 0.21 8.28 3.53
C ASP A 7 -0.56 7.20 2.77
N VAL A 8 0.15 6.33 2.06
CA VAL A 8 -0.45 5.24 1.30
C VAL A 8 -1.09 4.20 2.21
N LEU A 9 -0.45 3.84 3.33
CA LEU A 9 -1.02 2.92 4.31
C LEU A 9 -2.28 3.50 4.97
N ASN A 10 -2.28 4.79 5.31
CA ASN A 10 -3.47 5.46 5.84
C ASN A 10 -4.62 5.48 4.84
N LEU A 11 -4.33 5.74 3.57
CA LEU A 11 -5.32 5.68 2.49
C LEU A 11 -5.89 4.26 2.34
N LEU A 12 -5.05 3.23 2.31
CA LEU A 12 -5.50 1.85 2.20
C LEU A 12 -6.33 1.44 3.43
N LYS A 13 -5.90 1.83 4.63
CA LYS A 13 -6.61 1.55 5.88
C LYS A 13 -8.00 2.20 5.91
N SER A 14 -8.14 3.43 5.41
CA SER A 14 -9.45 4.08 5.31
C SER A 14 -10.41 3.36 4.34
N HIS A 15 -9.87 2.56 3.43
CA HIS A 15 -10.62 1.69 2.52
C HIS A 15 -10.74 0.23 3.01
N GLY A 16 -10.44 -0.01 4.28
CA GLY A 16 -10.60 -1.31 4.94
C GLY A 16 -9.49 -2.31 4.64
N PHE A 17 -8.36 -1.89 4.08
CA PHE A 17 -7.20 -2.76 3.96
C PHE A 17 -6.50 -2.92 5.32
N TYR A 18 -6.01 -4.13 5.57
CA TYR A 18 -5.17 -4.49 6.72
C TYR A 18 -4.06 -5.42 6.26
N GLU A 19 -2.96 -5.41 7.01
CA GLU A 19 -1.77 -6.23 6.70
C GLU A 19 -2.00 -7.69 7.07
N ILE A 20 -1.56 -8.60 6.19
CA ILE A 20 -1.71 -10.05 6.37
C ILE A 20 -0.39 -10.81 6.35
N ARG A 21 0.67 -10.21 5.79
CA ARG A 21 1.98 -10.86 5.67
C ARG A 21 3.07 -9.83 5.48
N ILE A 22 4.21 -10.08 6.12
CA ILE A 22 5.46 -9.36 5.89
C ILE A 22 6.54 -10.37 5.48
N VAL A 23 7.32 -10.06 4.45
CA VAL A 23 8.52 -10.83 4.04
C VAL A 23 9.65 -9.86 3.70
N GLY A 24 10.62 -9.72 4.61
CA GLY A 24 11.57 -8.61 4.53
C GLY A 24 10.80 -7.28 4.52
N ASP A 25 11.15 -6.40 3.59
CA ASP A 25 10.47 -5.12 3.40
C ASP A 25 9.13 -5.22 2.64
N HIS A 26 8.67 -6.41 2.25
CA HIS A 26 7.43 -6.55 1.50
C HIS A 26 6.23 -6.75 2.43
N HIS A 27 5.43 -5.71 2.54
CA HIS A 27 4.19 -5.67 3.33
C HIS A 27 3.00 -5.95 2.42
N ARG A 28 2.28 -7.05 2.67
CA ARG A 28 1.09 -7.41 1.90
C ARG A 28 -0.18 -7.12 2.68
N LEU A 29 -1.06 -6.34 2.06
CA LEU A 29 -2.35 -5.91 2.59
C LEU A 29 -3.52 -6.51 1.79
N THR A 30 -4.66 -6.71 2.46
CA THR A 30 -5.93 -7.09 1.85
C THR A 30 -7.10 -6.35 2.48
N ASN A 31 -8.19 -6.17 1.73
CA ASN A 31 -9.45 -5.66 2.25
C ASN A 31 -10.46 -6.76 2.64
N GLY A 32 -10.04 -8.04 2.62
CA GLY A 32 -10.92 -9.19 2.87
C GLY A 32 -11.94 -9.47 1.76
N LYS A 33 -11.97 -8.67 0.69
CA LYS A 33 -12.89 -8.79 -0.46
C LYS A 33 -12.17 -9.24 -1.73
N GLY A 34 -11.10 -10.03 -1.58
CA GLY A 34 -10.32 -10.57 -2.69
C GLY A 34 -9.35 -9.58 -3.36
N LYS A 35 -9.17 -8.37 -2.81
CA LYS A 35 -8.12 -7.44 -3.28
C LYS A 35 -6.86 -7.56 -2.43
N PHE A 36 -5.72 -7.50 -3.08
CA PHE A 36 -4.41 -7.58 -2.44
C PHE A 36 -3.48 -6.52 -3.02
N VAL A 37 -2.70 -5.91 -2.15
CA VAL A 37 -1.68 -4.92 -2.50
C VAL A 37 -0.41 -5.27 -1.75
N THR A 38 0.74 -5.13 -2.40
CA THR A 38 2.04 -5.25 -1.75
C THR A 38 2.76 -3.91 -1.84
N ILE A 39 3.25 -3.43 -0.70
CA ILE A 39 4.06 -2.23 -0.60
C ILE A 39 5.42 -2.65 -0.05
N ALA A 40 6.49 -2.26 -0.74
CA ALA A 40 7.85 -2.49 -0.27
C ALA A 40 8.34 -1.23 0.46
N TYR A 41 8.74 -1.35 1.73
CA TYR A 41 9.33 -0.27 2.51
C TYR A 41 10.04 -0.78 3.77
N SER A 42 11.00 0.01 4.27
CA SER A 42 11.68 -0.26 5.55
C SER A 42 11.21 0.71 6.63
N GLU A 43 10.93 1.96 6.28
CA GLU A 43 10.45 2.99 7.20
C GLU A 43 9.18 3.68 6.67
N LEU A 44 8.32 4.17 7.57
CA LEU A 44 7.06 4.81 7.19
C LEU A 44 7.23 6.14 6.45
N LYS A 45 8.41 6.77 6.55
CA LYS A 45 8.75 8.01 5.83
C LYS A 45 9.34 7.74 4.44
N ASP A 46 9.54 6.48 4.06
CA ASP A 46 10.06 6.15 2.73
C ASP A 46 9.11 6.65 1.65
N ASP A 47 9.69 7.11 0.54
CA ASP A 47 8.92 7.61 -0.60
C ASP A 47 8.43 6.49 -1.50
N ILE A 48 7.19 6.61 -1.95
CA ILE A 48 6.59 5.75 -2.97
C ILE A 48 6.64 6.47 -4.31
N PRO A 49 7.40 5.94 -5.30
CA PRO A 49 7.43 6.50 -6.63
C PRO A 49 6.03 6.58 -7.24
N LEU A 50 5.75 7.64 -7.99
CA LEU A 50 4.42 7.90 -8.58
C LEU A 50 3.87 6.71 -9.39
N LYS A 51 4.75 5.97 -10.09
CA LYS A 51 4.37 4.77 -10.84
C LYS A 51 3.87 3.66 -9.92
N THR A 52 4.56 3.43 -8.81
CA THR A 52 4.19 2.45 -7.78
C THR A 52 2.89 2.86 -7.10
N TYR A 53 2.75 4.14 -6.75
CA TYR A 53 1.51 4.67 -6.19
C TYR A 53 0.29 4.42 -7.10
N ASN A 54 0.39 4.74 -8.39
CA ASN A 54 -0.70 4.50 -9.34
C ASN A 54 -0.98 2.98 -9.51
N LEU A 55 0.04 2.13 -9.45
CA LEU A 55 -0.15 0.67 -9.48
C LEU A 55 -0.91 0.18 -8.24
N ILE A 56 -0.56 0.68 -7.05
CA ILE A 56 -1.25 0.40 -5.79
C ILE A 56 -2.72 0.80 -5.89
N LEU A 57 -3.03 2.02 -6.36
CA LEU A 57 -4.41 2.47 -6.53
C LEU A 57 -5.21 1.56 -7.48
N LYS A 58 -4.60 1.16 -8.61
CA LYS A 58 -5.22 0.24 -9.57
C LYS A 58 -5.50 -1.14 -8.96
N GLN A 59 -4.55 -1.70 -8.20
CA GLN A 59 -4.71 -2.98 -7.51
C GLN A 59 -5.79 -2.90 -6.42
N ALA A 60 -5.84 -1.77 -5.72
CA ALA A 60 -6.85 -1.48 -4.70
C ALA A 60 -8.22 -1.10 -5.27
N ASN A 61 -8.34 -0.92 -6.60
CA ASN A 61 -9.54 -0.44 -7.28
C ASN A 61 -10.00 0.95 -6.80
N LEU A 62 -9.03 1.85 -6.57
CA LEU A 62 -9.24 3.22 -6.16
C LEU A 62 -9.02 4.22 -7.31
N LYS A 63 -8.47 3.76 -8.44
CA LYS A 63 -8.26 4.52 -9.67
C LYS A 63 -8.01 3.59 -10.85
#